data_AF-A0A9J6QTX6-F1
#
_entry.id   AF-A0A9J6QTX6-F1
#
_cell.length_a   1.000
_cell.length_b   1.000
_cell.length_c   1.000
_cell.angle_alpha   90.00
_cell.angle_beta   90.00
_cell.angle_gamma   90.00
#
_symmetry.space_group_name_H-M   'P 1'
#
loop_
_entity.id
_entity.type
_entity.pdbx_description
1 polymer ?
#
loop_
_entity_poly.entity_id
_entity_poly.type
_entity_poly.pdbx_seq_one_letter_code
_entity_poly.pdbx_strand_id
1 'polypeptide(L)'
;MASKEVIGRRLETRKNVLEEYYTAWKSIVSGGVKSYAIGSRNLTKHDLPQIEESIKELEKEIDTLENLLSGGKRRKAVGVLPRDW
;
A
#
# COMPACT_ATOMS: atom_id res chain seq x y z
N MET A 1 -4.99 -19.40 -9.44
CA MET A 1 -4.12 -18.57 -8.58
C MET A 1 -3.03 -17.98 -9.45
N ALA A 2 -2.67 -16.72 -9.26
CA ALA A 2 -1.51 -16.15 -9.95
C ALA A 2 -0.24 -16.94 -9.54
N SER A 3 0.70 -17.15 -10.48
CA SER A 3 1.96 -17.81 -10.14
C SER A 3 2.75 -16.94 -9.15
N LYS A 4 3.59 -17.57 -8.32
CA LYS A 4 4.44 -16.85 -7.35
C LYS A 4 5.29 -15.77 -8.02
N GLU A 5 5.75 -16.04 -9.24
CA GLU A 5 6.51 -15.09 -10.07
C GLU A 5 5.70 -13.84 -10.43
N VAL A 6 4.43 -14.01 -10.79
CA VAL A 6 3.54 -12.87 -11.10
C VAL A 6 3.25 -12.05 -9.85
N ILE A 7 3.08 -12.68 -8.69
CA ILE A 7 2.88 -11.99 -7.41
C ILE A 7 4.15 -11.20 -7.02
N GLY A 8 5.33 -11.81 -7.18
CA GLY A 8 6.61 -11.15 -6.94
C GLY A 8 6.80 -9.90 -7.81
N ARG A 9 6.56 -10.01 -9.12
CA ARG A 9 6.64 -8.86 -10.03
C ARG A 9 5.67 -7.74 -9.66
N ARG A 10 4.43 -8.08 -9.28
CA ARG A 10 3.43 -7.10 -8.83
C ARG A 10 3.83 -6.38 -7.55
N LEU A 11 4.47 -7.10 -6.62
CA LEU A 11 4.96 -6.55 -5.37
C LEU A 11 6.10 -5.56 -5.64
N GLU A 12 7.05 -5.94 -6.49
CA GLU A 12 8.18 -5.06 -6.86
C GLU A 12 7.68 -3.77 -7.54
N THR A 13 6.75 -3.87 -8.49
CA THR A 13 6.16 -2.68 -9.13
C THR A 13 5.48 -1.76 -8.10
N ARG A 14 4.72 -2.32 -7.16
CA ARG A 14 4.03 -1.53 -6.12
C ARG A 14 5.00 -0.87 -5.14
N LYS A 15 6.08 -1.55 -4.75
CA LYS A 15 7.13 -0.97 -3.90
C LYS A 15 7.78 0.22 -4.60
N ASN A 16 8.11 0.09 -5.88
CA ASN A 16 8.69 1.20 -6.65
C ASN A 16 7.74 2.41 -6.70
N VAL A 17 6.46 2.18 -6.96
CA VAL A 17 5.46 3.26 -6.95
C VAL A 17 5.33 3.89 -5.56
N LEU A 18 5.33 3.10 -4.49
CA LEU A 18 5.25 3.60 -3.12
C LEU A 18 6.44 4.52 -2.78
N GLU A 19 7.65 4.15 -3.19
CA GLU A 19 8.85 4.99 -3.02
C GLU A 19 8.73 6.34 -3.75
N GLU A 20 8.17 6.35 -4.96
CA GLU A 20 7.88 7.61 -5.70
C GLU A 20 6.89 8.50 -4.93
N TYR A 21 5.84 7.92 -4.34
CA TYR A 21 4.91 8.67 -3.51
C TYR A 21 5.55 9.21 -2.23
N TYR A 22 6.43 8.43 -1.58
CA TYR A 22 7.15 8.88 -0.40
C TYR A 22 8.12 10.03 -0.69
N THR A 23 8.87 9.95 -1.79
CA THR A 23 9.76 11.02 -2.21
C THR A 23 8.98 12.30 -2.54
N ALA A 24 7.86 12.18 -3.24
CA ALA A 24 6.96 13.29 -3.52
C ALA A 24 6.40 13.92 -2.23
N TRP A 25 5.82 13.11 -1.34
CA TRP A 25 5.28 13.58 -0.05
C TRP A 25 6.35 14.31 0.77
N LYS A 26 7.54 13.71 0.91
CA LYS A 26 8.66 14.30 1.65
C LYS A 26 9.08 15.66 1.08
N SER A 27 9.14 15.78 -0.25
CA SER A 27 9.53 17.02 -0.93
C SER A 27 8.55 18.17 -0.67
N ILE A 28 7.25 17.86 -0.64
CA ILE A 28 6.16 18.82 -0.40
C ILE A 28 6.11 19.21 1.07
N VAL A 29 6.22 18.24 1.99
CA VAL A 29 6.14 18.48 3.44
C VAL A 29 7.35 19.24 3.97
N SER A 30 8.56 18.90 3.49
CA SER A 30 9.81 19.62 3.82
C SER A 30 9.77 21.11 3.38
N GLY A 31 8.79 21.50 2.56
CA GLY A 31 8.64 22.87 2.06
C GLY A 31 9.62 23.22 0.93
N GLY A 32 10.31 22.22 0.38
CA GLY A 32 11.29 22.43 -0.70
C GLY A 32 10.66 22.67 -2.06
N VAL A 33 9.45 22.16 -2.31
CA VAL A 33 8.78 22.25 -3.62
C VAL A 33 7.29 22.54 -3.44
N LYS A 34 6.74 23.45 -4.27
CA LYS A 34 5.30 23.81 -4.26
C LYS A 34 4.43 22.74 -4.93
N SER A 35 4.96 22.08 -5.96
CA SER A 35 4.27 21.04 -6.73
C SER A 35 5.25 19.98 -7.21
N TYR A 36 4.88 18.71 -7.09
CA TYR A 36 5.67 17.57 -7.57
C TYR A 36 4.93 16.85 -8.70
N ALA A 37 5.58 16.56 -9.83
CA ALA A 37 4.94 15.89 -10.95
C ALA A 37 5.24 14.38 -10.93
N ILE A 38 4.19 13.56 -10.89
CA ILE A 38 4.26 12.10 -11.11
C ILE A 38 3.50 11.80 -12.40
N GLY A 39 4.24 11.48 -13.47
CA GLY A 39 3.66 11.24 -14.79
C GLY A 39 2.86 12.44 -15.30
N SER A 40 1.55 12.26 -15.50
CA SER A 40 0.63 13.33 -15.92
C SER A 40 -0.02 14.10 -14.76
N ARG A 41 0.19 13.67 -13.50
CA ARG A 41 -0.44 14.27 -12.32
C ARG A 41 0.53 15.21 -11.62
N ASN A 42 0.04 16.39 -11.26
CA ASN A 42 0.77 17.32 -10.40
C ASN A 42 0.20 17.26 -8.98
N LEU A 43 1.07 16.97 -8.02
CA LEU A 43 0.76 16.88 -6.60
C LEU A 43 1.14 18.18 -5.91
N THR A 44 0.22 18.77 -5.17
CA THR A 44 0.47 20.00 -4.41
C THR A 44 0.28 19.78 -2.91
N LYS A 45 0.62 20.79 -2.11
CA LYS A 45 0.39 20.75 -0.65
C LYS A 45 -1.08 20.57 -0.27
N HIS A 46 -2.01 21.00 -1.11
CA HIS A 46 -3.45 20.82 -0.87
C HIS A 46 -3.89 19.36 -1.04
N ASP A 47 -3.14 18.58 -1.83
CA ASP A 47 -3.44 17.18 -2.13
C ASP A 47 -2.78 16.21 -1.15
N LEU A 48 -2.10 16.70 -0.10
CA LEU A 48 -1.45 15.87 0.92
C LEU A 48 -2.38 14.77 1.51
N PRO A 49 -3.65 15.05 1.84
CA PRO A 49 -4.56 14.01 2.32
C PRO A 49 -4.77 12.87 1.30
N GLN A 50 -4.84 13.22 0.02
CA GLN A 50 -5.04 12.23 -1.07
C GLN A 50 -3.77 11.39 -1.27
N ILE A 51 -2.60 12.00 -1.12
CA ILE A 51 -1.31 11.29 -1.18
C ILE A 51 -1.20 10.29 -0.03
N GLU A 52 -1.54 10.71 1.20
CA GLU A 52 -1.53 9.83 2.37
C GLU A 52 -2.53 8.68 2.25
N GLU A 53 -3.71 8.93 1.70
CA GLU A 53 -4.69 7.87 1.42
C GLU A 53 -4.17 6.87 0.38
N SER A 54 -3.59 7.37 -0.71
CA SER A 54 -2.98 6.55 -1.77
C SER A 54 -1.83 5.69 -1.22
N ILE A 55 -0.98 6.26 -0.36
CA ILE A 55 0.10 5.53 0.34
C ILE A 55 -0.48 4.40 1.19
N LYS A 56 -1.50 4.67 2.01
CA LYS A 56 -2.14 3.66 2.86
C LYS A 56 -2.78 2.53 2.05
N GLU A 57 -3.37 2.84 0.91
CA GLU A 57 -3.92 1.82 0.00
C GLU A 57 -2.81 0.94 -0.58
N LEU A 58 -1.72 1.55 -1.06
CA LEU A 58 -0.57 0.82 -1.60
C LEU A 58 0.10 -0.07 -0.55
N GLU A 59 0.26 0.41 0.69
CA GLU A 59 0.78 -0.38 1.81
C GLU A 59 -0.09 -1.60 2.10
N LYS A 60 -1.41 -1.41 2.19
CA LYS A 60 -2.35 -2.52 2.36
C LYS A 60 -2.25 -3.52 1.21
N GLU A 61 -2.15 -3.06 -0.03
CA GLU A 61 -1.99 -3.95 -1.17
C GLU A 61 -0.69 -4.75 -1.10
N ILE A 62 0.43 -4.11 -0.74
CA ILE A 62 1.71 -4.80 -0.53
C ILE A 62 1.58 -5.85 0.57
N ASP A 63 1.01 -5.50 1.72
CA ASP A 63 0.78 -6.43 2.83
C ASP A 63 -0.05 -7.64 2.37
N THR A 64 -1.10 -7.42 1.59
CA THR A 64 -1.92 -8.53 1.07
C THR A 64 -1.13 -9.42 0.12
N LEU A 65 -0.28 -8.85 -0.75
CA LEU A 65 0.56 -9.59 -1.69
C LEU A 65 1.66 -10.38 -0.97
N GLU A 66 2.28 -9.79 0.05
CA GLU A 66 3.26 -10.45 0.91
C GLU A 66 2.62 -11.62 1.67
N ASN A 67 1.43 -11.40 2.24
CA ASN A 67 0.66 -12.47 2.87
C ASN A 67 0.28 -13.59 1.90
N LEU A 68 -0.08 -13.26 0.65
CA LEU A 68 -0.36 -14.27 -0.37
C LEU A 68 0.91 -15.05 -0.75
N LEU A 69 2.05 -14.37 -0.82
CA LEU A 69 3.35 -15.01 -1.11
C LEU A 69 3.80 -15.93 0.02
N SER A 70 3.56 -15.54 1.27
CA SER A 70 3.91 -16.32 2.48
C SER A 70 2.98 -17.50 2.75
N GLY A 71 1.98 -17.75 1.88
CA GLY A 71 1.06 -18.89 1.98
C GLY A 71 -0.27 -18.60 2.66
N GLY A 72 -0.62 -17.33 2.84
CA GLY A 72 -1.91 -16.87 3.37
C GLY A 72 -2.04 -17.00 4.89
N LYS A 73 -2.87 -16.15 5.48
CA LYS A 73 -3.25 -16.26 6.90
C LYS A 73 -4.16 -17.47 7.05
N ARG A 74 -3.65 -18.58 7.59
CA ARG A 74 -4.48 -19.75 7.94
C ARG A 74 -5.62 -19.27 8.85
N ARG A 75 -6.86 -19.61 8.51
CA ARG A 75 -8.02 -19.27 9.34
C ARG A 75 -7.83 -19.91 10.71
N LYS A 76 -7.94 -19.11 11.78
CA LYS A 76 -7.97 -19.62 13.15
C LYS A 76 -9.30 -20.32 13.36
N ALA A 77 -9.29 -21.59 13.75
CA ALA A 77 -10.51 -22.28 14.16
C ALA A 77 -10.97 -21.70 15.50
N VAL A 78 -12.26 -21.37 15.60
CA VAL A 78 -12.89 -20.88 16.84
C VAL A 78 -14.05 -21.82 17.16
N GLY A 79 -13.99 -22.48 18.32
CA GLY A 79 -15.12 -23.21 18.87
C GLY A 79 -15.94 -22.28 19.75
N VAL A 80 -17.20 -22.06 19.40
CA VAL A 80 -18.15 -21.34 20.26
C VAL A 80 -18.96 -22.41 21.00
N LEU A 81 -18.85 -22.44 22.33
CA LEU A 81 -19.73 -23.21 23.21
C LEU A 81 -20.83 -22.25 23.69
N PRO A 82 -22.02 -22.27 23.09
CA PRO A 82 -23.15 -21.54 23.64
C PRO A 82 -23.47 -22.15 25.00
N ARG A 83 -23.43 -21.30 26.03
CA ARG A 83 -23.82 -21.67 27.39
C ARG A 83 -25.16 -21.00 27.64
N ASP A 84 -26.21 -21.81 27.67
CA ASP A 84 -27.55 -21.35 28.01
C ASP A 84 -27.59 -20.99 29.50
N TRP A 85 -28.38 -19.96 29.80
CA TRP A 85 -28.70 -19.47 31.14
C TRP A 85 -29.95 -20.18 31.66
#